data_AF-A0AAW1L2U3-F1
#
_entry.id   AF-A0AAW1L2U3-F1
#
_cell.length_a   1.000
_cell.length_b   1.000
_cell.length_c   1.000
_cell.angle_alpha   90.00
_cell.angle_beta   90.00
_cell.angle_gamma   90.00
#
_symmetry.space_group_name_H-M   'P 1'
#
loop_
_entity.id
_entity.type
_entity.pdbx_description
1 polymer ?
#
loop_
_entity_poly.entity_id
_entity_poly.type
_entity_poly.pdbx_seq_one_letter_code
_entity_poly.pdbx_strand_id
1 'polypeptide(L)'
;MEVQILKALVLGEEERGQSQYQVMCFIFHISKDAFISSDAMSKLRQKNPGTIRTPEEDRGRENYTMDNTVILEKSAVISPHIAEMCAEAVTSTYTRYEDVKVWASLQGKVIILNIIQKIKLRIISNM
;
A
#
# COMPACT_ATOMS: atom_id res chain seq x y z
N MET A 1 -8.59 -4.21 -8.62
CA MET A 1 -8.31 -2.79 -8.94
C MET A 1 -6.82 -2.60 -9.10
N GLU A 2 -6.38 -1.46 -9.63
CA GLU A 2 -4.95 -1.13 -9.62
C GLU A 2 -4.54 -0.67 -8.23
N VAL A 3 -3.62 -1.42 -7.65
CA VAL A 3 -3.24 -1.31 -6.25
C VAL A 3 -1.73 -1.43 -6.17
N GLN A 4 -1.12 -0.52 -5.44
CA GLN A 4 0.28 -0.62 -5.04
C GLN A 4 0.34 -1.00 -3.57
N ILE A 5 1.19 -1.97 -3.25
CA ILE A 5 1.47 -2.42 -1.88
C ILE A 5 2.92 -2.08 -1.56
N LEU A 6 3.12 -1.26 -0.55
CA LEU A 6 4.43 -0.99 0.03
C LEU A 6 4.51 -1.71 1.37
N LYS A 7 5.35 -2.75 1.45
CA LYS A 7 5.66 -3.49 2.68
C LYS A 7 6.94 -2.92 3.28
N ALA A 8 6.86 -2.42 4.50
CA ALA A 8 8.00 -1.94 5.27
C ALA A 8 8.29 -2.87 6.45
N LEU A 9 9.56 -3.17 6.67
CA LEU A 9 10.04 -3.90 7.83
C LEU A 9 10.85 -2.94 8.69
N VAL A 10 10.39 -2.70 9.91
CA VAL A 10 11.02 -1.83 10.90
C VAL A 10 11.68 -2.71 11.95
N LEU A 11 12.98 -2.61 12.12
CA LEU A 11 13.71 -3.37 13.15
C LEU A 11 13.42 -2.78 14.53
N GLY A 12 13.21 -3.64 15.52
CA GLY A 12 13.05 -3.20 16.91
C GLY A 12 14.39 -3.11 17.64
N GLU A 13 14.37 -2.38 18.75
CA GLU A 13 15.51 -2.24 19.65
C GLU A 13 15.47 -3.35 20.73
N GLU A 14 16.16 -4.46 20.47
CA GLU A 14 16.19 -5.63 21.38
C GLU A 14 16.70 -5.26 22.78
N GLU A 15 17.67 -4.35 22.88
CA GLU A 15 18.21 -3.80 24.14
C GLU A 15 17.15 -3.12 25.02
N ARG A 16 16.00 -2.76 24.44
CA ARG A 16 14.87 -2.15 25.13
C ARG A 16 13.69 -3.10 25.28
N GLY A 17 13.89 -4.39 25.01
CA GLY A 17 12.87 -5.43 25.07
C GLY A 17 11.82 -5.35 23.97
N GLN A 18 12.13 -4.69 22.84
CA GLN A 18 11.23 -4.65 21.69
C GLN A 18 11.30 -5.96 20.88
N SER A 19 10.25 -6.26 20.11
CA SER A 19 10.27 -7.37 19.15
C SER A 19 11.34 -7.16 18.08
N GLN A 20 11.91 -8.24 17.55
CA GLN A 20 12.98 -8.19 16.54
C GLN A 20 12.64 -7.28 15.34
N TYR A 21 11.39 -7.33 14.86
CA TYR A 21 10.91 -6.45 13.81
C TYR A 21 9.39 -6.26 13.88
N GLN A 22 8.92 -5.20 13.23
CA GLN A 22 7.52 -4.90 12.96
C GLN A 22 7.33 -4.76 11.45
N VAL A 23 6.33 -5.45 10.90
CA VAL A 23 5.94 -5.30 9.50
C VAL A 23 4.78 -4.32 9.40
N MET A 24 4.85 -3.41 8.43
CA MET A 24 3.76 -2.51 8.08
C MET A 24 3.46 -2.65 6.59
N CYS A 25 2.18 -2.58 6.24
CA CYS A 25 1.73 -2.54 4.86
C CYS A 25 1.01 -1.23 4.58
N PHE A 26 1.33 -0.61 3.45
CA PHE A 26 0.67 0.58 2.95
C PHE A 26 0.07 0.28 1.59
N ILE A 27 -1.23 0.48 1.46
CA ILE A 27 -2.01 0.14 0.28
C ILE A 27 -2.51 1.42 -0.36
N PHE A 28 -2.19 1.60 -1.64
CA PHE A 28 -2.53 2.78 -2.42
C PHE A 28 -3.31 2.40 -3.67
N HIS A 29 -4.20 3.27 -4.13
CA HIS A 29 -4.65 3.25 -5.51
C HIS A 29 -3.53 3.84 -6.38
N ILE A 30 -3.16 3.13 -7.44
CA ILE A 30 -2.24 3.63 -8.46
C ILE A 30 -2.99 3.80 -9.76
N SER A 31 -2.66 4.85 -10.52
CA SER A 31 -3.23 5.08 -11.84
C SER A 31 -2.44 4.34 -12.93
N LYS A 32 -3.12 4.02 -14.03
CA LYS A 32 -2.55 3.28 -15.17
C LYS A 32 -1.30 3.90 -15.75
N ASP A 33 -1.27 5.22 -15.79
CA ASP A 33 -0.16 6.04 -16.30
C ASP A 33 1.07 6.01 -15.38
N ALA A 34 0.89 5.71 -14.10
CA ALA A 34 1.97 5.62 -13.13
C ALA A 34 2.65 4.24 -13.09
N PHE A 35 2.12 3.24 -13.82
CA PHE A 35 2.66 1.89 -13.85
C PHE A 35 3.11 1.45 -15.25
N ILE A 36 4.34 0.95 -15.34
CA ILE A 36 4.88 0.35 -16.57
C ILE A 36 4.96 -1.15 -16.35
N SER A 37 4.22 -1.90 -17.17
CA SER A 37 4.23 -3.36 -17.07
C SER A 37 5.60 -3.95 -17.43
N SER A 38 5.91 -5.09 -16.82
CA SER A 38 7.09 -5.89 -17.16
C SER A 38 7.14 -6.23 -18.65
N ASP A 39 5.98 -6.48 -19.27
CA ASP A 39 5.89 -6.78 -20.70
C ASP A 39 6.25 -5.59 -21.57
N ALA A 40 5.81 -4.39 -21.20
CA ALA A 40 6.19 -3.17 -21.91
C ALA A 40 7.70 -2.94 -21.82
N MET A 41 8.30 -3.12 -20.63
CA MET A 41 9.75 -3.03 -20.44
C MET A 41 10.52 -4.11 -21.22
N SER A 42 10.04 -5.35 -21.22
CA SER A 42 10.64 -6.45 -21.97
C SER A 42 10.60 -6.19 -23.48
N LYS A 43 9.46 -5.74 -24.03
CA LYS A 43 9.34 -5.40 -25.45
C LYS A 43 10.27 -4.25 -25.84
N LEU A 44 10.42 -3.26 -24.97
CA LEU A 44 11.32 -2.13 -25.20
C LEU A 44 12.79 -2.58 -25.22
N ARG A 45 13.21 -3.45 -24.29
CA ARG A 45 14.56 -4.02 -24.24
C ARG A 45 14.86 -5.02 -25.36
N GLN A 46 13.86 -5.75 -25.84
CA GLN A 46 14.01 -6.63 -27.01
C GLN A 46 14.36 -5.83 -28.26
N LYS A 47 13.74 -4.66 -28.46
CA LYS A 47 14.05 -3.76 -29.58
C LYS A 47 15.39 -3.06 -29.40
N ASN A 48 15.64 -2.56 -28.18
CA ASN A 48 16.83 -1.78 -27.85
C ASN A 48 17.37 -2.23 -26.47
N PRO A 49 18.34 -3.16 -26.44
CA PRO A 49 18.83 -3.74 -25.19
C PRO A 49 19.37 -2.71 -24.18
N GLY A 50 19.95 -1.62 -24.68
CA GLY A 50 20.53 -0.55 -23.88
C GLY A 50 19.56 0.57 -23.48
N THR A 51 18.27 0.52 -23.84
CA THR A 51 17.36 1.61 -23.49
C THR A 51 17.09 1.63 -21.98
N ILE A 52 17.39 2.78 -21.38
CA ILE A 52 17.02 3.14 -20.02
C ILE A 52 15.88 4.15 -20.13
N ARG A 53 14.77 3.89 -19.44
CA ARG A 53 13.67 4.86 -19.36
C ARG A 53 13.96 5.83 -18.21
N THR A 54 13.96 7.12 -18.52
CA THR A 54 13.95 8.18 -17.52
C THR A 54 12.51 8.59 -17.21
N PRO A 55 12.21 9.04 -15.98
CA PRO A 55 10.93 9.67 -15.68
C PRO A 55 10.67 10.83 -16.65
N GLU A 56 9.42 10.97 -17.11
CA GLU A 56 9.01 12.12 -17.95
C GLU A 56 8.95 13.42 -17.12
N GLU A 57 8.64 13.28 -15.83
CA GLU A 57 8.51 14.35 -14.85
C GLU A 57 9.22 13.95 -13.56
N ASP A 58 9.94 14.90 -12.93
CA ASP A 58 10.46 14.75 -11.57
C ASP A 58 9.49 15.41 -10.58
N ARG A 59 8.74 14.59 -9.84
CA ARG A 59 7.76 15.03 -8.84
C ARG A 59 8.38 15.26 -7.46
N GLY A 60 9.68 15.04 -7.30
CA GLY A 60 10.37 15.19 -6.02
C GLY A 60 9.82 14.26 -4.93
N ARG A 61 9.63 14.81 -3.73
CA ARG A 61 9.18 14.06 -2.55
C ARG A 61 7.69 14.30 -2.29
N GLU A 62 6.92 13.22 -2.26
CA GLU A 62 5.52 13.24 -1.86
C GLU A 62 5.36 12.73 -0.42
N ASN A 63 4.49 13.38 0.35
CA ASN A 63 4.16 12.99 1.71
C ASN A 63 2.75 12.41 1.74
N TYR A 64 2.61 11.21 2.28
CA TYR A 64 1.33 10.54 2.43
C TYR A 64 0.97 10.38 3.91
N THR A 65 -0.26 10.77 4.25
CA THR A 65 -0.83 10.54 5.58
C THR A 65 -1.78 9.36 5.49
N MET A 66 -1.50 8.32 6.25
CA MET A 66 -2.32 7.14 6.36
C MET A 66 -3.32 7.32 7.48
N ASP A 67 -4.61 7.37 7.16
CA ASP A 67 -5.67 7.75 8.11
C ASP A 67 -6.64 6.59 8.39
N ASN A 68 -6.55 5.49 7.63
CA ASN A 68 -7.37 4.32 7.81
C ASN A 68 -6.55 3.03 7.87
N THR A 69 -7.07 2.05 8.61
CA THR A 69 -6.61 0.66 8.57
C THR A 69 -7.49 -0.17 7.64
N VAL A 70 -6.90 -1.21 7.04
CA VAL A 70 -7.60 -2.15 6.18
C VAL A 70 -7.78 -3.48 6.92
N ILE A 71 -8.99 -4.01 6.89
CA ILE A 71 -9.30 -5.35 7.41
C ILE A 71 -8.82 -6.38 6.38
N LEU A 72 -7.67 -7.00 6.62
CA LEU A 72 -7.02 -7.92 5.66
C LEU A 72 -7.92 -9.06 5.20
N GLU A 73 -8.71 -9.66 6.09
CA GLU A 73 -9.61 -10.77 5.73
C GLU A 73 -10.64 -10.38 4.66
N LYS A 74 -10.95 -9.09 4.53
CA LYS A 74 -11.92 -8.56 3.57
C LYS A 74 -11.27 -7.80 2.42
N SER A 75 -9.94 -7.74 2.36
CA SER A 75 -9.22 -6.93 1.37
C SER A 75 -9.31 -7.49 -0.05
N ALA A 76 -9.78 -8.73 -0.23
CA ALA A 76 -9.94 -9.38 -1.53
C ALA A 76 -10.84 -8.58 -2.49
N VAL A 77 -11.77 -7.78 -1.95
CA VAL A 77 -12.59 -6.83 -2.71
C VAL A 77 -11.72 -5.81 -3.44
N ILE A 78 -10.65 -5.32 -2.81
CA ILE A 78 -9.68 -4.37 -3.42
C ILE A 78 -8.75 -5.13 -4.39
N SER A 79 -8.07 -6.15 -3.85
CA SER A 79 -7.20 -7.05 -4.58
C SER A 79 -7.01 -8.35 -3.79
N PRO A 80 -7.07 -9.53 -4.44
CA PRO A 80 -6.88 -10.81 -3.77
C PRO A 80 -5.46 -10.97 -3.18
N HIS A 81 -4.46 -10.27 -3.72
CA HIS A 81 -3.07 -10.39 -3.29
C HIS A 81 -2.74 -9.67 -1.98
N ILE A 82 -3.60 -8.75 -1.53
CA ILE A 82 -3.34 -7.97 -0.31
C ILE A 82 -3.20 -8.88 0.91
N ALA A 83 -4.09 -9.85 1.07
CA ALA A 83 -4.10 -10.73 2.23
C ALA A 83 -2.79 -11.55 2.34
N GLU A 84 -2.30 -12.05 1.21
CA GLU A 84 -1.05 -12.82 1.14
C GLU A 84 0.18 -11.92 1.37
N MET A 85 0.28 -10.80 0.65
CA MET A 85 1.45 -9.92 0.73
C MET A 85 1.59 -9.24 2.10
N CYS A 86 0.47 -9.03 2.80
CA CYS A 86 0.42 -8.34 4.09
C CYS A 86 0.09 -9.26 5.26
N ALA A 87 0.23 -10.59 5.11
CA ALA A 87 -0.10 -11.56 6.15
C ALA A 87 0.60 -11.30 7.50
N GLU A 88 1.83 -10.78 7.50
CA GLU A 88 2.58 -10.41 8.71
C GLU A 88 2.17 -9.04 9.31
N ALA A 89 1.34 -8.27 8.61
CA ALA A 89 0.93 -6.90 8.96
C ALA A 89 -0.57 -6.82 9.31
N VAL A 90 -1.11 -7.83 10.01
CA VAL A 90 -2.54 -7.97 10.31
C VAL A 90 -3.14 -6.72 10.95
N THR A 91 -2.44 -6.13 11.92
CA THR A 91 -2.88 -4.94 12.65
C THR A 91 -2.23 -3.65 12.17
N SER A 92 -1.36 -3.74 11.16
CA SER A 92 -0.48 -2.67 10.68
C SER A 92 -0.56 -2.51 9.15
N THR A 93 -1.76 -2.72 8.61
CA THR A 93 -2.08 -2.46 7.20
C THR A 93 -2.91 -1.19 7.10
N TYR A 94 -2.41 -0.21 6.33
CA TYR A 94 -2.94 1.14 6.27
C TYR A 94 -3.24 1.59 4.84
N THR A 95 -4.15 2.55 4.71
CA THR A 95 -4.50 3.21 3.43
C THR A 95 -4.96 4.65 3.67
N ARG A 96 -5.02 5.45 2.59
CA ARG A 96 -5.51 6.83 2.61
C ARG A 96 -7.00 6.87 2.29
N TYR A 97 -7.75 7.77 2.92
CA TYR A 97 -9.16 8.01 2.60
C TYR A 97 -9.38 8.41 1.13
N GLU A 98 -8.41 9.05 0.50
CA GLU A 98 -8.41 9.35 -0.94
C GLU A 98 -8.53 8.08 -1.78
N ASP A 99 -7.74 7.06 -1.46
CA ASP A 99 -7.77 5.77 -2.16
C ASP A 99 -9.10 5.05 -1.93
N VAL A 100 -9.63 5.13 -0.70
CA VAL A 100 -10.95 4.59 -0.36
C VAL A 100 -12.05 5.19 -1.22
N LYS A 101 -12.06 6.52 -1.39
CA LYS A 101 -13.05 7.21 -2.22
C LYS A 101 -13.01 6.72 -3.67
N VAL A 102 -11.81 6.47 -4.20
CA VAL A 102 -11.62 5.94 -5.56
C VAL A 102 -12.14 4.51 -5.66
N TRP A 103 -11.76 3.61 -4.76
CA TRP A 103 -12.26 2.23 -4.81
C TRP A 103 -13.77 2.15 -4.60
N ALA A 104 -14.31 2.98 -3.71
CA ALA A 104 -15.74 3.06 -3.42
C ALA A 104 -16.57 3.54 -4.62
N SER A 105 -16.02 4.37 -5.51
CA SER A 105 -16.70 4.76 -6.75
C SER A 105 -16.70 3.65 -7.81
N LEU A 106 -15.70 2.76 -7.78
CA LEU A 106 -15.55 1.66 -8.75
C LEU A 106 -16.37 0.40 -8.39
N GLN A 107 -16.45 0.02 -7.11
CA GLN A 107 -17.11 -1.22 -6.67
C GLN A 107 -18.34 -1.02 -5.78
N GLY A 108 -18.67 0.23 -5.45
CA GLY A 108 -19.81 0.58 -4.60
C GLY A 108 -19.41 0.85 -3.14
N LYS A 109 -19.88 2.00 -2.64
CA LYS A 109 -19.50 2.56 -1.33
C LYS A 109 -19.66 1.58 -0.15
N VAL A 110 -20.76 0.83 -0.11
CA VAL A 110 -21.09 -0.01 1.06
C VAL A 110 -20.06 -1.12 1.25
N ILE A 111 -19.60 -1.75 0.17
CA ILE A 111 -18.66 -2.87 0.25
C ILE A 111 -17.29 -2.37 0.73
N ILE A 112 -16.81 -1.27 0.15
CA ILE A 112 -15.50 -0.70 0.48
C ILE A 112 -15.47 -0.06 1.87
N LEU A 113 -16.56 0.52 2.37
CA LEU A 113 -16.57 1.07 3.73
C LEU A 113 -16.53 -0.02 4.80
N ASN A 114 -17.02 -1.24 4.51
CA ASN A 114 -17.05 -2.36 5.46
C ASN A 114 -15.69 -3.04 5.69
N ILE A 115 -14.66 -2.69 4.90
CA ILE A 115 -13.31 -3.26 4.97
C ILE A 115 -12.29 -2.28 5.56
N ILE A 116 -12.76 -1.11 6.01
CA ILE A 116 -11.90 0.00 6.42
C ILE A 116 -12.33 0.50 7.79
N GLN A 117 -11.35 0.77 8.66
CA GLN A 117 -11.58 1.36 9.97
C GLN A 117 -10.74 2.63 10.08
N LYS A 118 -11.32 3.69 10.65
CA LYS A 118 -10.53 4.88 11.00
C LYS A 118 -9.50 4.50 12.03
N ILE A 119 -8.27 4.97 11.84
CA ILE A 119 -7.23 4.83 12.86
C ILE A 119 -7.71 5.56 14.12
N LYS A 120 -8.03 4.81 15.16
CA LYS A 120 -8.25 5.38 16.48
C LYS A 120 -6.88 5.64 17.07
N LEU A 121 -6.53 6.91 17.28
CA LEU A 121 -5.38 7.28 18.09
C LEU A 121 -5.60 6.66 19.48
N ARG A 122 -4.96 5.51 19.76
CA ARG A 122 -4.64 5.17 21.14
C ARG A 122 -3.62 6.21 21.56
N ILE A 123 -4.05 7.18 22.35
CA ILE A 123 -3.12 7.95 23.17
C ILE A 123 -2.38 6.89 23.99
N ILE A 124 -1.13 6.62 23.63
CA ILE A 124 -0.21 5.88 24.49
C ILE A 124 0.07 6.85 25.65
N SER A 125 -0.80 6.85 26.65
CA SER A 125 -0.47 7.37 27.96
C SER A 125 0.46 6.34 28.59
N ASN A 126 1.75 6.38 28.23
CA ASN A 126 2.77 5.68 29.00
C ASN A 126 2.90 6.42 30.33
N MET A 127 2.54 5.72 31.40
CA MET A 127 2.92 5.98 32.78
C MET A 127 4.25 5.27 33.04
#